data_AF-A0A2T6DS48-F1
#
_entry.id   AF-A0A2T6DS48-F1
#
_cell.length_a   1.000
_cell.length_b   1.000
_cell.length_c   1.000
_cell.angle_alpha   90.00
_cell.angle_beta   90.00
_cell.angle_gamma   90.00
#
_symmetry.space_group_name_H-M   'P 1'
#
loop_
_entity.id
_entity.type
_entity.pdbx_description
1 polymer ?
#
loop_
_entity_poly.entity_id
_entity_poly.type
_entity_poly.pdbx_seq_one_letter_code
_entity_poly.pdbx_strand_id
1 'polypeptide(L)'
;MPARLSVFGLLGLGAFAAASAVAPLVAESDVGHSTLIARAVLPAATFSDGPISGQYVGAGPINHQTVPFAHQPVQGFSALIDDHDGTFLAMCDNGYGAQDNSADFRLRVYRIRPWWKTADGGNGTIQVLGYFELRDPDGHVPFPIVGQFTRERVLTGADFDPESMQRAADGTFWFGDEFGPYLLHTDSTGKLLEAPIGLPDPVHPGFELQSPQNPARKKACAFRATNAFLTLVHPETVATNTLLRLAPSDVGRGAFPPVSESIPWLLQAGRQRHLRAPANPYRVPGSGGFEGMAISCDGRILYPILEKALTGDPRGLRWIFEFDIEKRRYTANLRTYTCDARGISVPDFVVFAPGHGLVLERDSSHGDPKGFKAIYEIALGAPGSQVKKRLVADLLALDDPAEISGPGVPGDVAVGRAFGMPFVTIESLVVFDATTVGVINDNNYPFSVGRHVGSGEPDDNEFIVVSLPEPLGK
;
A
#
# COMPACT_ATOMS: atom_id res chain seq x y z
N MET A 1 75.04 34.78 31.28
CA MET A 1 74.88 34.48 32.72
C MET A 1 74.45 35.76 33.43
N PRO A 2 73.57 35.74 34.46
CA PRO A 2 72.34 34.99 34.68
C PRO A 2 71.08 35.92 34.74
N ALA A 3 69.90 35.26 34.71
CA ALA A 3 68.59 35.61 35.29
C ALA A 3 68.09 37.07 35.39
N ARG A 4 66.89 37.32 34.82
CA ARG A 4 65.82 38.07 35.48
C ARG A 4 64.43 37.55 35.05
N LEU A 5 63.61 37.29 36.08
CA LEU A 5 62.19 36.95 36.07
C LEU A 5 61.34 37.95 35.27
N SER A 6 60.26 37.46 34.65
CA SER A 6 58.98 38.18 34.55
C SER A 6 57.83 37.18 34.45
N VAL A 7 56.72 37.57 35.08
CA VAL A 7 55.58 36.79 35.54
C VAL A 7 54.42 36.90 34.53
N PHE A 8 53.54 35.89 34.53
CA PHE A 8 52.06 35.92 34.43
C PHE A 8 51.46 35.03 33.34
N GLY A 9 50.52 34.18 33.78
CA GLY A 9 49.54 33.52 32.92
C GLY A 9 49.05 32.18 33.42
N LEU A 10 48.34 32.15 34.56
CA LEU A 10 47.47 31.02 34.92
C LEU A 10 46.31 30.96 33.91
N LEU A 11 46.13 29.83 33.22
CA LEU A 11 44.88 29.47 32.54
C LEU A 11 44.57 28.02 32.89
N GLY A 12 43.52 27.85 33.69
CA GLY A 12 43.02 26.55 34.12
C GLY A 12 42.44 25.76 32.96
N LEU A 13 42.81 24.48 32.87
CA LEU A 13 42.09 23.50 32.08
C LEU A 13 40.77 23.17 32.78
N GLY A 14 39.68 23.73 32.28
CA GLY A 14 38.34 23.23 32.55
C GLY A 14 38.04 22.05 31.63
N ALA A 15 37.97 20.85 32.20
CA ALA A 15 37.47 19.68 31.49
C ALA A 15 35.95 19.82 31.31
N PHE A 16 35.50 20.01 30.06
CA PHE A 16 34.09 19.88 29.69
C PHE A 16 33.74 18.38 29.64
N ALA A 17 33.13 17.88 30.71
CA ALA A 17 32.42 16.62 30.67
C ALA A 17 31.08 16.86 29.95
N ALA A 18 30.98 16.40 28.71
CA ALA A 18 29.70 16.33 28.01
C ALA A 18 28.85 15.24 28.69
N ALA A 19 27.90 15.67 29.52
CA ALA A 19 26.85 14.79 30.02
C ALA A 19 25.92 14.44 28.86
N SER A 20 26.10 13.26 28.29
CA SER A 20 25.12 12.67 27.37
C SER A 20 23.82 12.46 28.14
N ALA A 21 22.82 13.32 27.87
CA ALA A 21 21.46 13.08 28.32
C ALA A 21 20.92 11.87 27.54
N VAL A 22 21.00 10.69 28.17
CA VAL A 22 20.28 9.50 27.71
C VAL A 22 18.81 9.80 27.91
N ALA A 23 18.08 10.01 26.80
CA ALA A 23 16.62 10.07 26.85
C ALA A 23 16.10 8.78 27.51
N PRO A 24 15.15 8.85 28.45
CA PRO A 24 14.63 7.65 29.08
C PRO A 24 14.03 6.75 27.99
N LEU A 25 14.42 5.47 28.01
CA LEU A 25 13.72 4.41 27.30
C LEU A 25 12.26 4.49 27.76
N VAL A 26 11.34 4.82 26.85
CA VAL A 26 9.91 4.73 27.14
C VAL A 26 9.66 3.27 27.50
N ALA A 27 9.20 3.01 28.73
CA ALA A 27 8.80 1.68 29.14
C ALA A 27 7.81 1.14 28.10
N GLU A 28 7.99 -0.12 27.68
CA GLU A 28 6.96 -0.85 26.93
C GLU A 28 5.64 -0.58 27.64
N SER A 29 4.73 0.10 26.95
CA SER A 29 3.41 0.35 27.49
C SER A 29 2.79 -1.01 27.73
N ASP A 30 2.53 -1.32 29.01
CA ASP A 30 1.77 -2.48 29.51
C ASP A 30 0.29 -2.33 29.09
N VAL A 31 0.08 -2.24 27.78
CA VAL A 31 -1.23 -2.34 27.17
C VAL A 31 -1.58 -3.82 27.33
N GLY A 32 -2.70 -4.11 28.01
CA GLY A 32 -3.16 -5.49 28.18
C GLY A 32 -3.21 -6.22 26.84
N HIS A 33 -3.13 -7.55 26.86
CA HIS A 33 -3.18 -8.31 25.62
C HIS A 33 -4.56 -8.16 24.96
N SER A 34 -4.55 -7.93 23.65
CA SER A 34 -5.79 -7.98 22.86
C SER A 34 -6.14 -9.45 22.59
N THR A 35 -7.44 -9.75 22.48
CA THR A 35 -7.93 -11.13 22.34
C THR A 35 -8.50 -11.36 20.94
N LEU A 36 -8.10 -12.46 20.29
CA LEU A 36 -8.76 -12.95 19.08
C LEU A 36 -10.17 -13.43 19.43
N ILE A 37 -11.20 -12.83 18.84
CA ILE A 37 -12.60 -13.20 19.09
C ILE A 37 -13.30 -13.81 17.87
N ALA A 38 -12.81 -13.53 16.67
CA ALA A 38 -13.27 -14.19 15.45
C ALA A 38 -12.18 -14.28 14.38
N ARG A 39 -12.30 -15.27 13.48
CA ARG A 39 -11.40 -15.47 12.35
C ARG A 39 -12.16 -16.02 11.14
N ALA A 40 -11.83 -15.54 9.96
CA ALA A 40 -12.27 -16.11 8.69
C ALA A 40 -11.11 -16.11 7.68
N VAL A 41 -11.07 -17.13 6.82
CA VAL A 41 -9.97 -17.35 5.89
C VAL A 41 -10.48 -17.52 4.47
N LEU A 42 -9.85 -16.83 3.52
CA LEU A 42 -9.97 -17.08 2.09
C LEU A 42 -8.72 -17.83 1.62
N PRO A 43 -8.84 -19.08 1.11
CA PRO A 43 -7.71 -19.82 0.61
C PRO A 43 -6.88 -19.02 -0.40
N ALA A 44 -5.56 -19.09 -0.29
CA ALA A 44 -4.62 -18.34 -1.12
C ALA A 44 -4.89 -18.53 -2.61
N ALA A 45 -5.10 -19.77 -3.05
CA ALA A 45 -5.41 -20.12 -4.44
C ALA A 45 -6.92 -19.98 -4.75
N THR A 46 -7.51 -18.83 -4.47
CA THR A 46 -8.91 -18.51 -4.86
C THR A 46 -8.92 -17.67 -6.14
N PHE A 47 -9.64 -18.10 -7.16
CA PHE A 47 -9.68 -17.40 -8.44
C PHE A 47 -11.07 -16.90 -8.79
N SER A 48 -11.12 -15.82 -9.55
CA SER A 48 -12.32 -15.31 -10.21
C SER A 48 -12.16 -15.32 -11.72
N ASP A 49 -13.29 -15.30 -12.41
CA ASP A 49 -13.38 -15.25 -13.85
C ASP A 49 -12.60 -14.07 -14.46
N GLY A 50 -11.93 -14.35 -15.57
CA GLY A 50 -11.07 -13.40 -16.25
C GLY A 50 -10.06 -14.12 -17.16
N PRO A 51 -9.26 -13.35 -17.91
CA PRO A 51 -8.21 -13.91 -18.75
C PRO A 51 -7.09 -14.52 -17.89
N ILE A 52 -6.22 -15.30 -18.55
CA ILE A 52 -4.96 -15.79 -18.01
C ILE A 52 -4.17 -14.62 -17.42
N SER A 53 -3.53 -14.84 -16.27
CA SER A 53 -2.69 -13.86 -15.58
C SER A 53 -1.42 -14.47 -15.01
N GLY A 54 -0.48 -13.64 -14.56
CA GLY A 54 0.79 -14.11 -14.03
C GLY A 54 1.70 -14.65 -15.14
N GLN A 55 1.55 -14.21 -16.39
CA GLN A 55 2.45 -14.58 -17.47
C GLN A 55 3.84 -13.93 -17.31
N TYR A 56 3.91 -12.86 -16.53
CA TYR A 56 5.11 -12.05 -16.36
C TYR A 56 5.82 -12.24 -15.02
N VAL A 57 5.30 -13.11 -14.13
CA VAL A 57 5.90 -13.34 -12.81
C VAL A 57 7.05 -14.35 -12.82
N GLY A 58 7.20 -15.13 -13.89
CA GLY A 58 8.29 -16.09 -14.05
C GLY A 58 7.89 -17.34 -14.85
N ALA A 59 8.88 -18.18 -15.15
CA ALA A 59 8.69 -19.39 -15.98
C ALA A 59 8.54 -20.70 -15.18
N GLY A 60 8.59 -20.64 -13.84
CA GLY A 60 8.53 -21.80 -12.96
C GLY A 60 7.55 -21.61 -11.81
N PRO A 61 7.17 -22.70 -11.11
CA PRO A 61 6.27 -22.59 -9.97
C PRO A 61 6.80 -21.66 -8.89
N ILE A 62 5.91 -20.89 -8.27
CA ILE A 62 6.21 -19.99 -7.16
C ILE A 62 5.44 -20.51 -5.95
N ASN A 63 6.14 -20.92 -4.89
CA ASN A 63 5.52 -21.48 -3.68
C ASN A 63 4.46 -22.56 -4.02
N HIS A 64 4.88 -23.51 -4.88
CA HIS A 64 4.07 -24.62 -5.39
C HIS A 64 2.92 -24.24 -6.33
N GLN A 65 2.69 -22.95 -6.58
CA GLN A 65 1.68 -22.47 -7.52
C GLN A 65 2.24 -22.48 -8.95
N THR A 66 1.50 -23.10 -9.87
CA THR A 66 1.88 -23.12 -11.29
C THR A 66 1.43 -21.85 -11.98
N VAL A 67 2.38 -21.16 -12.61
CA VAL A 67 2.14 -19.96 -13.43
C VAL A 67 2.34 -20.27 -14.92
N PRO A 68 1.64 -19.58 -15.84
CA PRO A 68 0.61 -18.58 -15.58
C PRO A 68 -0.69 -19.19 -15.02
N PHE A 69 -1.47 -18.38 -14.33
CA PHE A 69 -2.77 -18.77 -13.79
C PHE A 69 -3.84 -18.77 -14.87
N ALA A 70 -4.73 -19.76 -14.86
CA ALA A 70 -5.82 -19.85 -15.82
C ALA A 70 -6.84 -18.70 -15.71
N HIS A 71 -6.89 -18.05 -14.54
CA HIS A 71 -7.89 -17.08 -14.13
C HIS A 71 -7.26 -16.02 -13.22
N GLN A 72 -8.02 -14.95 -12.92
CA GLN A 72 -7.53 -13.85 -12.09
C GLN A 72 -7.54 -14.27 -10.60
N PRO A 73 -6.43 -14.10 -9.87
CA PRO A 73 -6.44 -14.24 -8.42
C PRO A 73 -7.42 -13.24 -7.79
N VAL A 74 -8.06 -13.63 -6.69
CA VAL A 74 -8.93 -12.74 -5.89
C VAL A 74 -8.13 -11.94 -4.85
N GLN A 75 -6.89 -12.34 -4.61
CA GLN A 75 -6.09 -11.89 -3.48
C GLN A 75 -5.36 -10.56 -3.76
N GLY A 76 -4.56 -10.07 -2.81
CA GLY A 76 -3.91 -8.75 -2.90
C GLY A 76 -4.58 -7.68 -2.05
N PHE A 77 -5.28 -8.02 -0.96
CA PHE A 77 -6.20 -7.08 -0.31
C PHE A 77 -5.50 -5.95 0.46
N SER A 78 -5.45 -4.75 -0.14
CA SER A 78 -4.90 -3.54 0.50
C SER A 78 -5.93 -2.63 1.15
N ALA A 79 -7.22 -2.76 0.84
CA ALA A 79 -8.25 -1.98 1.54
C ALA A 79 -9.54 -2.75 1.81
N LEU A 80 -10.17 -2.48 2.95
CA LEU A 80 -11.49 -2.96 3.31
C LEU A 80 -12.47 -1.80 3.58
N ILE A 81 -13.70 -1.95 3.11
CA ILE A 81 -14.84 -1.12 3.54
C ILE A 81 -15.95 -2.04 4.03
N ASP A 82 -16.44 -1.81 5.26
CA ASP A 82 -17.62 -2.49 5.80
C ASP A 82 -18.90 -1.94 5.16
N ASP A 83 -19.76 -2.84 4.64
CA ASP A 83 -21.10 -2.50 4.14
C ASP A 83 -22.16 -2.47 5.27
N HIS A 84 -21.76 -2.83 6.49
CA HIS A 84 -22.60 -2.92 7.70
C HIS A 84 -23.77 -3.91 7.60
N ASP A 85 -23.70 -4.84 6.64
CA ASP A 85 -24.66 -5.92 6.44
C ASP A 85 -24.00 -7.32 6.54
N GLY A 86 -22.80 -7.36 7.13
CA GLY A 86 -21.95 -8.55 7.23
C GLY A 86 -21.20 -8.87 5.93
N THR A 87 -21.18 -7.95 4.97
CA THR A 87 -20.30 -8.01 3.80
C THR A 87 -19.32 -6.85 3.79
N PHE A 88 -18.23 -7.03 3.06
CA PHE A 88 -17.17 -6.06 2.93
C PHE A 88 -16.79 -5.90 1.47
N LEU A 89 -16.37 -4.71 1.08
CA LEU A 89 -15.62 -4.49 -0.15
C LEU A 89 -14.14 -4.66 0.16
N ALA A 90 -13.46 -5.49 -0.61
CA ALA A 90 -12.03 -5.78 -0.52
C ALA A 90 -11.36 -5.42 -1.83
N MET A 91 -10.48 -4.42 -1.78
CA MET A 91 -9.76 -3.92 -2.95
C MET A 91 -8.43 -4.62 -3.08
N CYS A 92 -8.10 -5.08 -4.30
CA CYS A 92 -6.77 -5.60 -4.61
C CYS A 92 -5.78 -4.47 -4.92
N ASP A 93 -4.51 -4.68 -4.58
CA ASP A 93 -3.32 -3.94 -5.02
C ASP A 93 -2.95 -4.24 -6.49
N ASN A 94 -1.71 -3.91 -6.87
CA ASN A 94 -1.17 -4.29 -8.18
C ASN A 94 -1.10 -5.81 -8.44
N GLY A 95 -1.30 -6.65 -7.43
CA GLY A 95 -1.34 -8.11 -7.51
C GLY A 95 0.03 -8.77 -7.38
N TYR A 96 0.93 -8.57 -8.35
CA TYR A 96 2.17 -9.36 -8.42
C TYR A 96 3.41 -8.69 -7.83
N GLY A 97 3.21 -7.67 -6.97
CA GLY A 97 4.24 -7.03 -6.16
C GLY A 97 5.18 -6.10 -6.93
N ALA A 98 5.01 -5.98 -8.25
CA ALA A 98 5.77 -5.03 -9.06
C ALA A 98 4.97 -4.54 -10.26
N GLN A 99 5.28 -3.32 -10.69
CA GLN A 99 4.67 -2.73 -11.88
C GLN A 99 4.93 -3.56 -13.15
N ASP A 100 6.16 -4.07 -13.31
CA ASP A 100 6.63 -4.67 -14.56
C ASP A 100 6.07 -6.07 -14.82
N ASN A 101 5.57 -6.77 -13.79
CA ASN A 101 5.00 -8.11 -13.90
C ASN A 101 3.47 -8.13 -13.77
N SER A 102 2.82 -6.99 -13.55
CA SER A 102 1.39 -6.90 -13.23
C SER A 102 0.50 -6.43 -14.38
N ALA A 103 1.01 -6.52 -15.62
CA ALA A 103 0.28 -6.08 -16.80
C ALA A 103 -0.96 -6.93 -17.12
N ASP A 104 -1.04 -8.16 -16.62
CA ASP A 104 -2.18 -9.07 -16.79
C ASP A 104 -2.98 -9.32 -15.48
N PHE A 105 -2.70 -8.54 -14.43
CA PHE A 105 -3.50 -8.52 -13.21
C PHE A 105 -4.56 -7.41 -13.29
N ARG A 106 -5.84 -7.77 -13.18
CA ARG A 106 -6.94 -6.80 -13.29
C ARG A 106 -7.26 -6.17 -11.94
N LEU A 107 -7.26 -4.84 -11.88
CA LEU A 107 -7.59 -4.11 -10.66
C LEU A 107 -9.09 -4.21 -10.37
N ARG A 108 -9.42 -4.83 -9.23
CA ARG A 108 -10.80 -5.18 -8.86
C ARG A 108 -11.06 -4.84 -7.40
N VAL A 109 -12.34 -4.63 -7.13
CA VAL A 109 -12.88 -4.58 -5.77
C VAL A 109 -13.89 -5.70 -5.64
N TYR A 110 -13.58 -6.66 -4.79
CA TYR A 110 -14.41 -7.82 -4.51
C TYR A 110 -15.38 -7.52 -3.38
N ARG A 111 -16.61 -8.02 -3.49
CA ARG A 111 -17.52 -8.10 -2.36
C ARG A 111 -17.33 -9.45 -1.69
N ILE A 112 -16.96 -9.46 -0.41
CA ILE A 112 -16.70 -10.66 0.37
C ILE A 112 -17.65 -10.76 1.58
N ARG A 113 -17.93 -11.99 2.02
CA ARG A 113 -18.66 -12.28 3.25
C ARG A 113 -17.82 -13.23 4.11
N PRO A 114 -17.28 -12.73 5.23
CA PRO A 114 -16.70 -13.58 6.26
C PRO A 114 -17.80 -14.39 6.97
N TRP A 115 -17.61 -15.70 7.03
CA TRP A 115 -18.34 -16.61 7.89
C TRP A 115 -17.45 -16.94 9.09
N TRP A 116 -17.60 -16.16 10.15
CA TRP A 116 -16.72 -16.17 11.30
C TRP A 116 -16.66 -17.53 11.98
N LYS A 117 -15.45 -17.97 12.30
CA LYS A 117 -15.19 -18.92 13.39
C LYS A 117 -14.95 -18.13 14.67
N THR A 118 -15.62 -18.53 15.74
CA THR A 118 -15.58 -17.91 17.07
C THR A 118 -15.41 -19.00 18.14
N ALA A 119 -15.40 -18.61 19.42
CA ALA A 119 -15.45 -19.56 20.53
C ALA A 119 -16.69 -20.48 20.49
N ASP A 120 -17.80 -20.01 19.90
CA ASP A 120 -19.05 -20.77 19.75
C ASP A 120 -19.07 -21.64 18.48
N GLY A 121 -17.97 -21.66 17.71
CA GLY A 121 -17.84 -22.36 16.44
C GLY A 121 -18.07 -21.45 15.23
N GLY A 122 -18.45 -22.06 14.10
CA GLY A 122 -18.47 -21.43 12.78
C GLY A 122 -17.41 -22.05 11.85
N ASN A 123 -17.61 -21.94 10.54
CA ASN A 123 -16.74 -22.60 9.55
C ASN A 123 -15.43 -21.84 9.28
N GLY A 124 -15.37 -20.54 9.59
CA GLY A 124 -14.16 -19.73 9.46
C GLY A 124 -13.75 -19.46 8.01
N THR A 125 -14.70 -19.38 7.08
CA THR A 125 -14.40 -19.18 5.65
C THR A 125 -14.81 -17.80 5.18
N ILE A 126 -14.16 -17.31 4.12
CA ILE A 126 -14.61 -16.11 3.41
C ILE A 126 -15.25 -16.55 2.09
N GLN A 127 -16.45 -16.04 1.82
CA GLN A 127 -17.15 -16.23 0.55
C GLN A 127 -16.97 -15.01 -0.35
N VAL A 128 -16.54 -15.22 -1.59
CA VAL A 128 -16.52 -14.17 -2.63
C VAL A 128 -17.90 -14.11 -3.29
N LEU A 129 -18.54 -12.93 -3.26
CA LEU A 129 -19.91 -12.72 -3.74
C LEU A 129 -19.97 -12.11 -5.14
N GLY A 130 -18.91 -11.40 -5.56
CA GLY A 130 -18.82 -10.73 -6.85
C GLY A 130 -17.73 -9.66 -6.81
N TYR A 131 -17.60 -8.89 -7.89
CA TYR A 131 -16.64 -7.80 -7.98
C TYR A 131 -17.10 -6.72 -8.95
N PHE A 132 -16.48 -5.55 -8.86
CA PHE A 132 -16.40 -4.59 -9.95
C PHE A 132 -14.94 -4.35 -10.33
N GLU A 133 -14.71 -3.85 -11.55
CA GLU A 133 -13.38 -3.72 -12.16
C GLU A 133 -13.10 -2.25 -12.49
N LEU A 134 -11.89 -1.79 -12.15
CA LEU A 134 -11.47 -0.42 -12.43
C LEU A 134 -11.21 -0.23 -13.92
N ARG A 135 -11.77 0.84 -14.50
CA ARG A 135 -11.72 1.07 -15.94
C ARG A 135 -11.81 2.55 -16.32
N ASP A 136 -11.26 2.89 -17.48
CA ASP A 136 -11.20 4.25 -18.00
C ASP A 136 -11.81 4.39 -19.42
N PRO A 137 -13.07 3.99 -19.67
CA PRO A 137 -13.66 4.00 -21.01
C PRO A 137 -13.75 5.40 -21.64
N ASP A 138 -13.74 6.45 -20.82
CA ASP A 138 -13.85 7.85 -21.26
C ASP A 138 -12.47 8.50 -21.50
N GLY A 139 -11.36 7.80 -21.23
CA GLY A 139 -10.01 8.25 -21.58
C GLY A 139 -9.46 9.37 -20.68
N HIS A 140 -9.78 9.34 -19.39
CA HIS A 140 -9.31 10.30 -18.39
C HIS A 140 -7.84 10.11 -18.00
N VAL A 141 -7.28 8.91 -18.12
CA VAL A 141 -5.86 8.66 -17.77
C VAL A 141 -4.95 9.34 -18.82
N PRO A 142 -4.08 10.30 -18.42
CA PRO A 142 -3.34 11.13 -19.37
C PRO A 142 -2.05 10.48 -19.90
N PHE A 143 -1.84 9.19 -19.64
CA PHE A 143 -0.69 8.40 -20.06
C PHE A 143 -1.13 7.05 -20.63
N PRO A 144 -0.26 6.35 -21.40
CA PRO A 144 -0.58 5.04 -21.95
C PRO A 144 -0.81 4.01 -20.85
N ILE A 145 -1.94 3.31 -20.94
CA ILE A 145 -2.30 2.18 -20.07
C ILE A 145 -2.22 0.84 -20.85
N VAL A 146 -2.24 -0.29 -20.17
CA VAL A 146 -2.25 -1.61 -20.83
C VAL A 146 -3.48 -1.77 -21.71
N GLY A 147 -4.66 -1.41 -21.18
CA GLY A 147 -5.94 -1.49 -21.87
C GLY A 147 -6.17 -0.42 -22.95
N GLN A 148 -5.15 0.34 -23.37
CA GLN A 148 -5.29 1.60 -24.13
C GLN A 148 -6.17 1.49 -25.38
N PHE A 149 -6.06 0.37 -26.09
CA PHE A 149 -6.73 0.14 -27.38
C PHE A 149 -7.99 -0.75 -27.27
N THR A 150 -8.42 -1.03 -26.05
CA THR A 150 -9.69 -1.74 -25.79
C THR A 150 -10.82 -0.74 -25.59
N ARG A 151 -12.06 -1.18 -25.77
CA ARG A 151 -13.23 -0.32 -25.56
C ARG A 151 -13.39 0.08 -24.08
N GLU A 152 -13.27 -0.89 -23.19
CA GLU A 152 -13.52 -0.67 -21.76
C GLU A 152 -12.32 -0.03 -21.06
N ARG A 153 -11.10 -0.13 -21.61
CA ARG A 153 -9.88 0.43 -21.00
C ARG A 153 -9.73 -0.01 -19.55
N VAL A 154 -9.85 -1.31 -19.32
CA VAL A 154 -9.64 -1.96 -18.03
C VAL A 154 -8.24 -1.62 -17.52
N LEU A 155 -8.15 -1.21 -16.26
CA LEU A 155 -6.91 -0.86 -15.59
C LEU A 155 -6.28 -2.11 -14.97
N THR A 156 -4.96 -2.20 -15.05
CA THR A 156 -4.19 -3.34 -14.52
C THR A 156 -3.19 -2.91 -13.46
N GLY A 157 -2.62 -3.87 -12.72
CA GLY A 157 -1.58 -3.58 -11.74
C GLY A 157 -0.29 -2.99 -12.33
N ALA A 158 -0.11 -3.04 -13.65
CA ALA A 158 0.93 -2.24 -14.28
C ALA A 158 0.54 -0.75 -14.36
N ASP A 159 -0.73 -0.41 -14.46
CA ASP A 159 -1.20 0.98 -14.65
C ASP A 159 -1.23 1.76 -13.35
N PHE A 160 -1.71 1.15 -12.27
CA PHE A 160 -1.82 1.73 -10.94
C PHE A 160 -1.54 0.67 -9.87
N ASP A 161 -1.17 1.13 -8.69
CA ASP A 161 -0.98 0.35 -7.48
C ASP A 161 -1.85 0.94 -6.37
N PRO A 162 -3.17 0.66 -6.39
CA PRO A 162 -4.08 1.21 -5.41
C PRO A 162 -3.86 0.50 -4.06
N GLU A 163 -3.59 1.27 -3.01
CA GLU A 163 -3.30 0.74 -1.67
C GLU A 163 -4.32 1.16 -0.62
N SER A 164 -5.18 2.13 -0.93
CA SER A 164 -6.30 2.51 -0.07
C SER A 164 -7.55 2.86 -0.84
N MET A 165 -8.71 2.68 -0.21
CA MET A 165 -10.03 2.98 -0.77
C MET A 165 -10.95 3.62 0.27
N GLN A 166 -11.72 4.61 -0.15
CA GLN A 166 -12.79 5.21 0.66
C GLN A 166 -14.07 5.39 -0.17
N ARG A 167 -15.23 5.23 0.47
CA ARG A 167 -16.55 5.46 -0.13
C ARG A 167 -17.06 6.84 0.27
N ALA A 168 -17.34 7.68 -0.72
CA ALA A 168 -17.94 9.00 -0.51
C ALA A 168 -19.45 8.91 -0.24
N ALA A 169 -20.02 9.98 0.31
CA ALA A 169 -21.43 10.03 0.70
C ALA A 169 -22.42 9.93 -0.48
N ASP A 170 -21.98 10.24 -1.70
CA ASP A 170 -22.75 10.09 -2.94
C ASP A 170 -22.64 8.68 -3.55
N GLY A 171 -21.90 7.78 -2.91
CA GLY A 171 -21.69 6.39 -3.35
C GLY A 171 -20.56 6.20 -4.35
N THR A 172 -19.79 7.24 -4.68
CA THR A 172 -18.55 7.11 -5.45
C THR A 172 -17.41 6.59 -4.59
N PHE A 173 -16.32 6.18 -5.23
CA PHE A 173 -15.14 5.65 -4.56
C PHE A 173 -13.89 6.49 -4.87
N TRP A 174 -13.05 6.65 -3.87
CA TRP A 174 -11.75 7.29 -3.94
C TRP A 174 -10.66 6.27 -3.62
N PHE A 175 -9.60 6.24 -4.42
CA PHE A 175 -8.48 5.32 -4.28
C PHE A 175 -7.16 6.09 -4.14
N GLY A 176 -6.31 5.68 -3.21
CA GLY A 176 -4.93 6.15 -3.10
C GLY A 176 -3.98 5.24 -3.87
N ASP A 177 -3.19 5.81 -4.78
CA ASP A 177 -2.22 5.08 -5.60
C ASP A 177 -0.78 5.27 -5.08
N GLU A 178 0.02 4.20 -5.13
CA GLU A 178 1.41 4.20 -4.69
C GLU A 178 2.38 4.74 -5.76
N PHE A 179 2.16 4.36 -7.02
CA PHE A 179 3.14 4.61 -8.09
C PHE A 179 3.26 6.09 -8.45
N GLY A 180 2.17 6.79 -8.62
CA GLY A 180 2.17 8.17 -9.06
C GLY A 180 1.51 9.11 -8.07
N PRO A 181 1.76 8.97 -6.76
CA PRO A 181 0.83 9.34 -5.70
C PRO A 181 -0.41 10.10 -6.18
N TYR A 182 -1.40 9.32 -6.64
CA TYR A 182 -2.63 9.85 -7.21
C TYR A 182 -3.79 9.57 -6.28
N LEU A 183 -4.79 10.45 -6.32
CA LEU A 183 -6.15 10.08 -5.97
C LEU A 183 -6.93 9.75 -7.24
N LEU A 184 -7.48 8.53 -7.31
CA LEU A 184 -8.39 8.09 -8.37
C LEU A 184 -9.83 8.21 -7.86
N HIS A 185 -10.75 8.63 -8.72
CA HIS A 185 -12.16 8.80 -8.36
C HIS A 185 -13.04 8.05 -9.36
N THR A 186 -13.82 7.08 -8.88
CA THR A 186 -14.68 6.24 -9.73
C THR A 186 -16.13 6.31 -9.31
N ASP A 187 -17.03 6.00 -10.25
CA ASP A 187 -18.40 5.66 -9.88
C ASP A 187 -18.46 4.32 -9.13
N SER A 188 -19.67 3.95 -8.69
CA SER A 188 -19.92 2.72 -7.93
C SER A 188 -19.68 1.43 -8.72
N THR A 189 -19.35 1.52 -10.01
CA THR A 189 -19.05 0.39 -10.88
C THR A 189 -17.56 0.28 -11.20
N GLY A 190 -16.73 1.20 -10.71
CA GLY A 190 -15.28 1.25 -10.99
C GLY A 190 -14.91 2.04 -12.26
N LYS A 191 -15.85 2.75 -12.89
CA LYS A 191 -15.52 3.63 -14.02
C LYS A 191 -14.92 4.92 -13.48
N LEU A 192 -13.72 5.27 -13.94
CA LEU A 192 -13.04 6.51 -13.63
C LEU A 192 -13.86 7.72 -14.09
N LEU A 193 -14.01 8.72 -13.20
CA LEU A 193 -14.85 9.91 -13.41
C LEU A 193 -14.06 11.16 -13.83
N GLU A 194 -12.76 11.17 -13.55
CA GLU A 194 -11.86 12.28 -13.87
C GLU A 194 -10.40 11.81 -13.93
N ALA A 195 -9.52 12.69 -14.41
CA ALA A 195 -8.11 12.38 -14.47
C ALA A 195 -7.55 12.16 -13.05
N PRO A 196 -6.57 11.23 -12.87
CA PRO A 196 -5.88 11.04 -11.59
C PRO A 196 -5.37 12.37 -11.03
N ILE A 197 -5.63 12.63 -9.74
CA ILE A 197 -5.24 13.88 -9.09
C ILE A 197 -3.89 13.71 -8.40
N GLY A 198 -2.86 14.34 -8.94
CA GLY A 198 -1.49 14.29 -8.41
C GLY A 198 -1.32 14.95 -7.04
N LEU A 199 -0.46 14.36 -6.22
CA LEU A 199 -0.12 14.86 -4.90
C LEU A 199 0.81 16.09 -4.99
N PRO A 200 0.44 17.27 -4.47
CA PRO A 200 1.32 18.43 -4.45
C PRO A 200 2.51 18.24 -3.51
N ASP A 201 3.66 18.82 -3.87
CA ASP A 201 4.84 18.85 -3.00
C ASP A 201 4.69 19.94 -1.93
N PRO A 202 4.66 19.56 -0.63
CA PRO A 202 4.43 20.52 0.46
C PRO A 202 5.60 21.50 0.67
N VAL A 203 6.80 21.17 0.19
CA VAL A 203 8.02 21.99 0.35
C VAL A 203 8.48 22.62 -0.96
N HIS A 204 7.94 22.21 -2.10
CA HIS A 204 8.21 22.81 -3.42
C HIS A 204 6.91 23.24 -4.12
N PRO A 205 6.36 24.42 -3.80
CA PRO A 205 5.12 24.89 -4.41
C PRO A 205 5.15 24.89 -5.94
N GLY A 206 4.10 24.36 -6.55
CA GLY A 206 3.98 24.23 -8.02
C GLY A 206 4.60 22.95 -8.60
N PHE A 207 5.17 22.09 -7.77
CA PHE A 207 5.60 20.74 -8.14
C PHE A 207 4.69 19.69 -7.47
N GLU A 208 4.65 18.51 -8.06
CA GLU A 208 3.99 17.33 -7.50
C GLU A 208 5.03 16.36 -6.96
N LEU A 209 4.68 15.65 -5.90
CA LEU A 209 5.42 14.49 -5.41
C LEU A 209 5.29 13.34 -6.40
N GLN A 210 6.42 12.72 -6.70
CA GLN A 210 6.47 11.62 -7.66
C GLN A 210 7.44 10.55 -7.20
N SER A 211 7.09 9.29 -7.47
CA SER A 211 7.96 8.15 -7.30
C SER A 211 8.65 7.78 -8.62
N PRO A 212 9.72 6.96 -8.57
CA PRO A 212 10.33 6.36 -9.76
C PRO A 212 9.37 5.49 -10.59
N GLN A 213 8.35 4.88 -9.98
CA GLN A 213 7.35 4.04 -10.64
C GLN A 213 6.25 4.84 -11.36
N ASN A 214 6.22 6.18 -11.26
CA ASN A 214 5.13 6.98 -11.83
C ASN A 214 4.95 6.72 -13.35
N PRO A 215 3.80 6.19 -13.80
CA PRO A 215 3.55 5.80 -15.19
C PRO A 215 3.63 6.95 -16.20
N ALA A 216 3.39 8.20 -15.77
CA ALA A 216 3.36 9.37 -16.64
C ALA A 216 4.77 9.83 -17.12
N ARG A 217 5.85 9.21 -16.62
CA ARG A 217 7.22 9.59 -16.96
C ARG A 217 7.65 9.05 -18.34
N LYS A 218 8.36 9.90 -19.11
CA LYS A 218 8.73 9.65 -20.53
C LYS A 218 9.38 8.29 -20.85
N LYS A 219 10.16 7.71 -19.94
CA LYS A 219 10.76 6.37 -20.14
C LYS A 219 9.73 5.25 -20.00
N ALA A 220 8.83 5.35 -19.02
CA ALA A 220 7.71 4.44 -18.84
C ALA A 220 6.68 4.56 -19.98
N CYS A 221 6.32 5.78 -20.39
CA CYS A 221 5.38 6.02 -21.50
C CYS A 221 5.82 5.39 -22.83
N ALA A 222 7.10 5.52 -23.21
CA ALA A 222 7.58 4.98 -24.49
C ALA A 222 7.61 3.44 -24.49
N PHE A 223 7.99 2.83 -23.37
CA PHE A 223 7.97 1.38 -23.19
C PHE A 223 6.53 0.84 -23.18
N ARG A 224 5.62 1.49 -22.45
CA ARG A 224 4.20 1.11 -22.36
C ARG A 224 3.45 1.25 -23.67
N ALA A 225 3.66 2.32 -24.42
CA ALA A 225 3.04 2.48 -25.74
C ALA A 225 3.46 1.35 -26.70
N THR A 226 4.72 0.91 -26.59
CA THR A 226 5.25 -0.23 -27.36
C THR A 226 4.60 -1.54 -26.91
N ASN A 227 4.52 -1.80 -25.60
CA ASN A 227 3.89 -3.02 -25.06
C ASN A 227 2.40 -3.08 -25.37
N ALA A 228 1.65 -1.99 -25.20
CA ALA A 228 0.22 -1.92 -25.51
C ALA A 228 -0.05 -2.21 -27.01
N PHE A 229 0.84 -1.77 -27.90
CA PHE A 229 0.77 -2.09 -29.32
C PHE A 229 1.12 -3.57 -29.59
N LEU A 230 2.13 -4.12 -28.93
CA LEU A 230 2.51 -5.54 -29.08
C LEU A 230 1.40 -6.49 -28.60
N THR A 231 0.73 -6.18 -27.49
CA THR A 231 -0.44 -6.95 -27.00
C THR A 231 -1.58 -6.96 -28.01
N LEU A 232 -1.79 -5.87 -28.75
CA LEU A 232 -2.83 -5.76 -29.77
C LEU A 232 -2.50 -6.57 -31.04
N VAL A 233 -1.24 -6.56 -31.48
CA VAL A 233 -0.84 -7.10 -32.80
C VAL A 233 -0.39 -8.56 -32.73
N HIS A 234 0.17 -8.99 -31.59
CA HIS A 234 0.75 -10.33 -31.43
C HIS A 234 0.50 -10.91 -30.03
N PRO A 235 -0.75 -11.28 -29.69
CA PRO A 235 -1.10 -11.81 -28.36
C PRO A 235 -0.29 -13.07 -28.00
N GLU A 236 0.14 -13.87 -28.99
CA GLU A 236 0.93 -15.09 -28.77
C GLU A 236 2.45 -14.88 -28.67
N THR A 237 3.00 -13.75 -29.14
CA THR A 237 4.46 -13.52 -29.19
C THR A 237 5.02 -12.95 -27.88
N VAL A 238 4.13 -12.45 -27.02
CA VAL A 238 4.48 -11.96 -25.68
C VAL A 238 4.82 -13.12 -24.72
N ALA A 239 4.39 -14.35 -25.04
CA ALA A 239 4.65 -15.56 -24.23
C ALA A 239 6.10 -16.08 -24.30
N THR A 240 6.90 -15.67 -25.30
CA THR A 240 8.28 -16.13 -25.46
C THR A 240 9.30 -15.15 -24.89
N ASN A 241 9.39 -15.08 -23.56
CA ASN A 241 10.56 -14.72 -22.72
C ASN A 241 11.64 -13.76 -23.28
N THR A 242 11.23 -12.81 -24.12
CA THR A 242 12.07 -11.78 -24.72
C THR A 242 11.39 -10.49 -24.34
N LEU A 243 11.64 -10.06 -23.10
CA LEU A 243 11.82 -8.66 -22.82
C LEU A 243 12.71 -8.12 -23.95
N LEU A 244 12.12 -7.40 -24.91
CA LEU A 244 12.89 -6.59 -25.84
C LEU A 244 13.54 -5.50 -24.99
N ARG A 245 14.65 -5.83 -24.34
CA ARG A 245 15.66 -4.87 -23.90
C ARG A 245 16.17 -4.23 -25.18
N LEU A 246 15.49 -3.20 -25.65
CA LEU A 246 16.11 -2.25 -26.56
C LEU A 246 17.18 -1.53 -25.73
N ALA A 247 18.38 -2.10 -25.73
CA ALA A 247 19.56 -1.35 -25.32
C ALA A 247 19.65 -0.12 -26.25
N PRO A 248 20.02 1.07 -25.73
CA PRO A 248 20.19 2.26 -26.56
C PRO A 248 21.17 2.08 -27.74
N SER A 249 21.97 1.02 -27.74
CA SER A 249 22.93 0.66 -28.78
C SER A 249 22.33 0.04 -30.05
N ASP A 250 21.07 -0.43 -30.02
CA ASP A 250 20.52 -1.24 -31.11
C ASP A 250 19.63 -0.45 -32.09
N VAL A 251 19.48 0.86 -31.87
CA VAL A 251 18.86 1.77 -32.83
C VAL A 251 19.88 2.07 -33.95
N GLY A 252 20.00 1.18 -34.93
CA GLY A 252 20.83 1.48 -36.11
C GLY A 252 21.15 0.36 -37.09
N ARG A 253 20.73 -0.89 -36.91
CA ARG A 253 20.96 -1.95 -37.91
C ARG A 253 19.66 -2.70 -38.17
N GLY A 254 19.20 -2.67 -39.44
CA GLY A 254 17.86 -3.06 -39.90
C GLY A 254 17.44 -4.51 -39.59
N ALA A 255 16.18 -4.93 -39.77
CA ALA A 255 15.13 -4.43 -40.63
C ALA A 255 13.75 -4.54 -39.96
N PHE A 256 13.08 -3.40 -39.79
CA PHE A 256 11.64 -3.29 -39.56
C PHE A 256 11.13 -2.16 -40.45
N PRO A 257 9.89 -2.22 -40.99
CA PRO A 257 9.34 -1.10 -41.73
C PRO A 257 9.37 0.16 -40.83
N PRO A 258 9.63 1.34 -41.40
CA PRO A 258 9.84 2.54 -40.60
C PRO A 258 8.56 2.88 -39.83
N VAL A 259 8.64 2.77 -38.50
CA VAL A 259 7.60 3.20 -37.54
C VAL A 259 7.32 4.72 -37.60
N SER A 260 8.01 5.45 -38.50
CA SER A 260 7.91 6.89 -38.64
C SER A 260 6.70 7.39 -39.42
N GLU A 261 5.97 6.54 -40.15
CA GLU A 261 4.88 7.01 -41.03
C GLU A 261 3.45 6.74 -40.51
N SER A 262 3.27 5.92 -39.48
CA SER A 262 1.93 5.50 -39.01
C SER A 262 1.49 6.03 -37.64
N ILE A 263 2.32 6.82 -36.92
CA ILE A 263 1.95 7.31 -35.57
C ILE A 263 2.35 8.78 -35.35
N PRO A 264 1.61 9.76 -35.92
CA PRO A 264 1.92 11.19 -35.79
C PRO A 264 1.89 11.72 -34.34
N TRP A 265 1.14 11.08 -33.44
CA TRP A 265 0.94 11.56 -32.06
C TRP A 265 2.12 11.26 -31.12
N LEU A 266 2.99 10.28 -31.44
CA LEU A 266 4.19 9.97 -30.66
C LEU A 266 5.20 11.13 -30.67
N LEU A 267 5.24 11.88 -31.78
CA LEU A 267 6.05 13.11 -31.92
C LEU A 267 5.42 14.33 -31.24
N GLN A 268 4.11 14.30 -30.97
CA GLN A 268 3.38 15.41 -30.35
C GLN A 268 3.45 15.37 -28.81
N ALA A 269 3.49 14.16 -28.22
CA ALA A 269 3.75 13.97 -26.79
C ALA A 269 5.15 14.46 -26.34
N GLY A 270 6.08 14.64 -27.29
CA GLY A 270 7.43 15.17 -27.03
C GLY A 270 7.50 16.68 -26.78
N ARG A 271 6.46 17.47 -27.09
CA ARG A 271 6.50 18.96 -27.07
C ARG A 271 5.83 19.62 -25.86
N GLN A 272 5.71 18.93 -24.73
CA GLN A 272 5.32 19.57 -23.47
C GLN A 272 6.58 20.05 -22.71
N ARG A 273 6.76 21.38 -22.75
CA ARG A 273 7.63 22.30 -21.97
C ARG A 273 8.93 21.74 -21.35
N HIS A 274 10.07 22.20 -21.87
CA HIS A 274 11.35 22.21 -21.14
C HIS A 274 11.30 23.20 -19.97
N LEU A 275 10.80 22.76 -18.82
CA LEU A 275 11.15 23.34 -17.53
C LEU A 275 12.43 22.63 -17.06
N ARG A 276 13.46 23.39 -16.69
CA ARG A 276 14.69 22.84 -16.08
C ARG A 276 14.29 21.99 -14.87
N ALA A 277 14.48 20.67 -14.95
CA ALA A 277 14.17 19.77 -13.85
C ALA A 277 15.18 19.99 -12.71
N PRO A 278 14.73 20.16 -11.45
CA PRO A 278 15.62 20.17 -10.30
C PRO A 278 16.31 18.81 -10.10
N ALA A 279 17.44 18.83 -9.40
CA ALA A 279 18.49 17.80 -9.39
C ALA A 279 18.14 16.46 -8.71
N ASN A 280 16.90 16.26 -8.24
CA ASN A 280 16.34 14.93 -8.00
C ASN A 280 14.80 15.05 -8.01
N PRO A 281 14.09 14.66 -9.09
CA PRO A 281 12.66 14.91 -9.18
C PRO A 281 11.80 13.95 -8.34
N TYR A 282 12.37 12.84 -7.85
CA TYR A 282 11.64 11.86 -7.05
C TYR A 282 11.95 12.08 -5.58
N ARG A 283 11.01 12.73 -4.89
CA ARG A 283 11.07 12.85 -3.43
C ARG A 283 10.35 11.71 -2.74
N VAL A 284 9.47 11.02 -3.45
CA VAL A 284 8.86 9.78 -2.99
C VAL A 284 9.81 8.64 -3.37
N PRO A 285 10.29 7.82 -2.41
CA PRO A 285 11.09 6.63 -2.72
C PRO A 285 10.32 5.65 -3.61
N GLY A 286 11.02 4.64 -4.13
CA GLY A 286 10.36 3.54 -4.83
C GLY A 286 9.50 2.74 -3.87
N SER A 287 8.24 2.52 -4.25
CA SER A 287 7.16 2.05 -3.38
C SER A 287 7.08 2.89 -2.12
N GLY A 288 6.38 4.01 -2.18
CA GLY A 288 6.36 4.93 -1.05
C GLY A 288 5.29 6.00 -1.18
N GLY A 289 4.36 5.80 -2.11
CA GLY A 289 3.22 6.67 -2.32
C GLY A 289 2.19 6.52 -1.22
N PHE A 290 0.90 6.61 -1.57
CA PHE A 290 -0.13 6.35 -0.57
C PHE A 290 -0.16 4.87 -0.23
N GLU A 291 -0.17 4.53 1.06
CA GLU A 291 -0.64 3.22 1.52
C GLU A 291 -1.99 3.42 2.19
N GLY A 292 -2.04 4.01 3.39
CA GLY A 292 -3.31 4.35 4.04
C GLY A 292 -4.03 5.62 3.53
N MET A 293 -5.35 5.64 3.66
CA MET A 293 -6.16 6.86 3.50
C MET A 293 -7.44 6.78 4.31
N ALA A 294 -7.65 7.76 5.19
CA ALA A 294 -8.91 7.89 5.93
C ALA A 294 -9.89 8.85 5.23
N ILE A 295 -11.17 8.77 5.59
CA ILE A 295 -12.18 9.80 5.32
C ILE A 295 -12.69 10.41 6.63
N SER A 296 -12.95 11.72 6.66
CA SER A 296 -13.52 12.39 7.83
C SER A 296 -14.93 11.87 8.14
N CYS A 297 -15.35 11.93 9.41
CA CYS A 297 -16.68 11.45 9.82
C CYS A 297 -17.86 12.15 9.12
N ASP A 298 -17.66 13.38 8.63
CA ASP A 298 -18.65 14.11 7.83
C ASP A 298 -18.58 13.81 6.32
N GLY A 299 -17.66 12.95 5.89
CA GLY A 299 -17.48 12.52 4.52
C GLY A 299 -16.93 13.59 3.57
N ARG A 300 -16.36 14.68 4.09
CA ARG A 300 -15.95 15.85 3.27
C ARG A 300 -14.46 15.87 2.93
N ILE A 301 -13.62 15.28 3.77
CA ILE A 301 -12.16 15.36 3.67
C ILE A 301 -11.57 13.94 3.62
N LEU A 302 -10.70 13.69 2.65
CA LEU A 302 -9.80 12.53 2.67
C LEU A 302 -8.48 12.92 3.34
N TYR A 303 -7.91 11.99 4.09
CA TYR A 303 -6.60 12.10 4.72
C TYR A 303 -5.65 11.01 4.23
N PRO A 304 -5.15 11.11 2.99
CA PRO A 304 -4.16 10.15 2.50
C PRO A 304 -2.82 10.35 3.22
N ILE A 305 -2.17 9.23 3.56
CA ILE A 305 -0.88 9.18 4.24
C ILE A 305 0.14 8.46 3.37
N LEU A 306 1.36 8.98 3.31
CA LEU A 306 2.44 8.28 2.60
C LEU A 306 2.88 7.03 3.37
N GLU A 307 3.25 5.97 2.66
CA GLU A 307 3.83 4.75 3.24
C GLU A 307 5.20 5.04 3.84
N LYS A 308 6.02 5.84 3.15
CA LYS A 308 7.44 6.08 3.47
C LYS A 308 7.72 7.56 3.70
N ALA A 309 8.83 7.82 4.39
CA ALA A 309 9.37 9.17 4.51
C ALA A 309 9.81 9.70 3.13
N LEU A 310 9.62 10.99 2.89
CA LEU A 310 10.16 11.62 1.70
C LEU A 310 11.70 11.62 1.78
N THR A 311 12.34 11.62 0.62
CA THR A 311 13.80 11.71 0.52
C THR A 311 14.29 12.98 1.23
N GLY A 312 15.13 12.79 2.24
CA GLY A 312 15.68 13.87 3.09
C GLY A 312 14.96 14.04 4.43
N ASP A 313 13.78 13.47 4.61
CA ASP A 313 13.06 13.49 5.89
C ASP A 313 13.58 12.41 6.85
N PRO A 314 13.33 12.53 8.17
CA PRO A 314 13.60 11.45 9.12
C PRO A 314 12.88 10.16 8.70
N ARG A 315 13.58 9.02 8.78
CA ARG A 315 13.09 7.70 8.34
C ARG A 315 11.65 7.35 8.77
N GLY A 316 11.28 7.68 10.01
CA GLY A 316 9.97 7.36 10.57
C GLY A 316 8.88 8.40 10.29
N LEU A 317 9.18 9.53 9.66
CA LEU A 317 8.20 10.59 9.43
C LEU A 317 7.31 10.25 8.23
N ARG A 318 6.00 10.44 8.36
CA ARG A 318 5.02 10.37 7.26
C ARG A 318 4.28 11.68 7.14
N TRP A 319 3.93 12.03 5.91
CA TRP A 319 3.06 13.17 5.63
C TRP A 319 1.62 12.70 5.48
N ILE A 320 0.72 13.38 6.18
CA ILE A 320 -0.73 13.24 6.02
C ILE A 320 -1.23 14.51 5.35
N PHE A 321 -1.93 14.35 4.24
CA PHE A 321 -2.48 15.45 3.46
C PHE A 321 -3.98 15.60 3.75
N GLU A 322 -4.55 16.75 3.42
CA GLU A 322 -6.00 16.93 3.41
C GLU A 322 -6.47 17.19 1.99
N PHE A 323 -7.44 16.40 1.53
CA PHE A 323 -8.10 16.57 0.25
C PHE A 323 -9.59 16.87 0.45
N ASP A 324 -10.05 18.01 -0.06
CA ASP A 324 -11.45 18.43 -0.02
C ASP A 324 -12.18 17.79 -1.21
N ILE A 325 -13.08 16.84 -0.92
CA ILE A 325 -13.80 16.04 -1.92
C ILE A 325 -14.71 16.93 -2.79
N GLU A 326 -15.44 17.85 -2.15
CA GLU A 326 -16.36 18.75 -2.85
C GLU A 326 -15.62 19.69 -3.79
N LYS A 327 -14.48 20.24 -3.34
CA LYS A 327 -13.66 21.16 -4.12
C LYS A 327 -12.67 20.45 -5.06
N ARG A 328 -12.58 19.13 -4.99
CA ARG A 328 -11.65 18.28 -5.76
C ARG A 328 -10.21 18.78 -5.72
N ARG A 329 -9.72 19.13 -4.53
CA ARG A 329 -8.36 19.66 -4.38
C ARG A 329 -7.77 19.43 -3.00
N TYR A 330 -6.45 19.28 -2.98
CA TYR A 330 -5.68 19.34 -1.74
C TYR A 330 -5.79 20.74 -1.10
N THR A 331 -5.85 20.75 0.22
CA THR A 331 -5.78 21.98 1.02
C THR A 331 -4.32 22.30 1.38
N ALA A 332 -4.08 23.43 2.03
CA ALA A 332 -2.77 23.75 2.59
C ALA A 332 -2.54 23.09 3.96
N ASN A 333 -3.53 22.38 4.49
CA ASN A 333 -3.43 21.71 5.79
C ASN A 333 -2.67 20.40 5.61
N LEU A 334 -1.65 20.23 6.45
CA LEU A 334 -0.79 19.06 6.47
C LEU A 334 -0.59 18.62 7.91
N ARG A 335 -0.31 17.35 8.12
CA ARG A 335 0.16 16.82 9.41
C ARG A 335 1.33 15.91 9.18
N THR A 336 2.09 15.69 10.25
CA THR A 336 3.14 14.68 10.24
C THR A 336 2.81 13.58 11.24
N TYR A 337 3.05 12.35 10.84
CA TYR A 337 3.01 11.18 11.72
C TYR A 337 4.43 10.67 11.90
N THR A 338 4.72 10.04 13.03
CA THR A 338 6.03 9.43 13.27
C THR A 338 5.83 7.99 13.70
N CYS A 339 6.31 7.08 12.88
CA CYS A 339 6.32 5.65 13.15
C CYS A 339 7.11 5.34 14.43
N ASP A 340 6.79 4.20 15.03
CA ASP A 340 7.64 3.59 16.04
C ASP A 340 9.05 3.38 15.46
N ALA A 341 10.08 3.29 16.32
CA ALA A 341 11.43 3.05 15.84
C ALA A 341 11.55 1.72 15.06
N ARG A 342 10.70 0.73 15.39
CA ARG A 342 10.58 -0.55 14.69
C ARG A 342 9.77 -0.44 13.40
N GLY A 343 8.78 0.44 13.35
CA GLY A 343 7.89 0.63 12.21
C GLY A 343 8.60 1.19 10.98
N ILE A 344 8.20 0.70 9.81
CA ILE A 344 8.79 1.09 8.52
C ILE A 344 7.76 1.51 7.48
N SER A 345 6.48 1.18 7.68
CA SER A 345 5.37 1.55 6.81
C SER A 345 4.12 1.87 7.63
N VAL A 346 3.13 2.46 6.95
CA VAL A 346 1.79 2.72 7.48
C VAL A 346 0.77 2.15 6.50
N PRO A 347 0.42 0.86 6.67
CA PRO A 347 -0.47 0.13 5.76
C PRO A 347 -1.87 0.73 5.66
N ASP A 348 -2.45 1.10 6.81
CA ASP A 348 -3.80 1.65 6.83
C ASP A 348 -3.94 2.78 7.85
N PHE A 349 -4.89 3.65 7.55
CA PHE A 349 -5.30 4.76 8.38
C PHE A 349 -6.82 4.96 8.28
N VAL A 350 -7.50 4.83 9.42
CA VAL A 350 -8.95 5.03 9.54
C VAL A 350 -9.28 6.12 10.56
N VAL A 351 -10.37 6.86 10.35
CA VAL A 351 -10.91 7.84 11.30
C VAL A 351 -12.25 7.33 11.81
N PHE A 352 -12.37 7.12 13.12
CA PHE A 352 -13.60 6.60 13.74
C PHE A 352 -14.39 7.66 14.53
N ALA A 353 -13.74 8.78 14.87
CA ALA A 353 -14.39 9.91 15.54
C ALA A 353 -13.71 11.23 15.11
N PRO A 354 -14.36 12.40 15.28
CA PRO A 354 -13.77 13.67 14.86
C PRO A 354 -12.39 13.92 15.47
N GLY A 355 -11.35 13.91 14.62
CA GLY A 355 -9.96 14.12 15.04
C GLY A 355 -9.27 12.90 15.65
N HIS A 356 -9.94 11.75 15.74
CA HIS A 356 -9.42 10.50 16.29
C HIS A 356 -9.50 9.37 15.28
N GLY A 357 -8.44 8.58 15.19
CA GLY A 357 -8.33 7.50 14.23
C GLY A 357 -7.43 6.37 14.71
N LEU A 358 -7.26 5.36 13.87
CA LEU A 358 -6.29 4.30 14.07
C LEU A 358 -5.32 4.27 12.90
N VAL A 359 -4.06 3.99 13.20
CA VAL A 359 -3.01 3.76 12.22
C VAL A 359 -2.40 2.39 12.46
N LEU A 360 -2.30 1.60 11.41
CA LEU A 360 -1.55 0.35 11.39
C LEU A 360 -0.08 0.65 11.11
N GLU A 361 0.83 -0.02 11.81
CA GLU A 361 2.27 0.02 11.55
C GLU A 361 2.83 -1.40 11.45
N ARG A 362 3.81 -1.59 10.56
CA ARG A 362 4.57 -2.84 10.48
C ARG A 362 6.06 -2.62 10.24
N ASP A 363 6.85 -3.65 10.52
CA ASP A 363 8.18 -3.86 9.95
C ASP A 363 8.14 -4.83 8.73
N SER A 364 9.31 -5.16 8.18
CA SER A 364 9.45 -6.15 7.09
C SER A 364 9.51 -7.61 7.57
N SER A 365 9.21 -7.90 8.84
CA SER A 365 9.28 -9.28 9.31
C SER A 365 8.30 -10.16 8.54
N HIS A 366 8.73 -11.38 8.23
CA HIS A 366 7.95 -12.37 7.49
C HIS A 366 8.10 -13.73 8.16
N GLY A 367 7.02 -14.29 8.69
CA GLY A 367 7.05 -15.57 9.40
C GLY A 367 7.79 -15.54 10.73
N ASP A 368 8.08 -14.35 11.26
CA ASP A 368 8.74 -14.17 12.56
C ASP A 368 7.75 -13.62 13.60
N PRO A 369 7.32 -14.44 14.58
CA PRO A 369 6.47 -14.00 15.69
C PRO A 369 7.10 -12.94 16.59
N LYS A 370 8.40 -12.63 16.42
CA LYS A 370 9.11 -11.57 17.16
C LYS A 370 9.27 -10.27 16.37
N GLY A 371 8.62 -10.16 15.22
CA GLY A 371 8.61 -8.94 14.41
C GLY A 371 7.84 -7.79 15.06
N PHE A 372 7.37 -6.86 14.24
CA PHE A 372 6.58 -5.73 14.70
C PHE A 372 5.38 -5.46 13.80
N LYS A 373 4.18 -5.62 14.36
CA LYS A 373 2.88 -5.33 13.73
C LYS A 373 1.96 -4.74 14.80
N ALA A 374 1.55 -3.48 14.65
CA ALA A 374 0.90 -2.78 15.75
C ALA A 374 -0.20 -1.81 15.28
N ILE A 375 -1.25 -1.69 16.08
CA ILE A 375 -2.30 -0.68 15.89
C ILE A 375 -2.08 0.43 16.92
N TYR A 376 -2.06 1.66 16.42
CA TYR A 376 -2.02 2.86 17.24
C TYR A 376 -3.31 3.63 17.12
N GLU A 377 -3.90 4.02 18.26
CA GLU A 377 -4.87 5.10 18.28
C GLU A 377 -4.13 6.43 18.12
N ILE A 378 -4.67 7.30 17.28
CA ILE A 378 -4.10 8.60 16.96
C ILE A 378 -5.07 9.75 17.23
N ALA A 379 -4.51 10.89 17.61
CA ALA A 379 -5.19 12.18 17.64
C ALA A 379 -4.54 13.11 16.60
N LEU A 380 -5.31 13.49 15.58
CA LEU A 380 -4.82 14.24 14.42
C LEU A 380 -4.31 15.64 14.79
N GLY A 381 -4.93 16.29 15.77
CA GLY A 381 -4.58 17.66 16.14
C GLY A 381 -4.86 18.69 15.05
N ALA A 382 -4.35 19.91 15.25
CA ALA A 382 -4.52 21.01 14.31
C ALA A 382 -3.64 20.84 13.05
N PRO A 383 -4.00 21.47 11.92
CA PRO A 383 -3.09 21.57 10.77
C PRO A 383 -1.70 22.09 11.17
N GLY A 384 -0.66 21.50 10.60
CA GLY A 384 0.76 21.78 10.88
C GLY A 384 1.31 21.08 12.12
N SER A 385 0.47 20.35 12.88
CA SER A 385 0.93 19.62 14.06
C SER A 385 1.40 18.21 13.74
N GLN A 386 2.25 17.68 14.63
CA GLN A 386 2.58 16.26 14.66
C GLN A 386 1.45 15.50 15.36
N VAL A 387 1.00 14.42 14.73
CA VAL A 387 -0.02 13.51 15.24
C VAL A 387 0.48 12.86 16.53
N LYS A 388 -0.38 12.84 17.56
CA LYS A 388 -0.13 12.08 18.78
C LYS A 388 -0.65 10.66 18.62
N LYS A 389 0.03 9.69 19.22
CA LYS A 389 -0.38 8.28 19.14
C LYS A 389 -0.22 7.54 20.46
N ARG A 390 -0.97 6.45 20.61
CA ARG A 390 -0.92 5.50 21.72
C ARG A 390 -1.10 4.09 21.18
N LEU A 391 -0.27 3.15 21.62
CA LEU A 391 -0.41 1.74 21.25
C LEU A 391 -1.75 1.19 21.78
N VAL A 392 -2.51 0.49 20.95
CA VAL A 392 -3.77 -0.17 21.36
C VAL A 392 -3.78 -1.68 21.13
N ALA A 393 -2.98 -2.19 20.19
CA ALA A 393 -2.81 -3.63 20.00
C ALA A 393 -1.42 -3.95 19.41
N ASP A 394 -0.81 -5.03 19.89
CA ASP A 394 0.31 -5.73 19.22
C ASP A 394 -0.26 -6.97 18.52
N LEU A 395 -0.21 -6.98 17.19
CA LEU A 395 -0.80 -8.02 16.35
C LEU A 395 0.04 -9.30 16.30
N LEU A 396 1.22 -9.33 16.91
CA LEU A 396 2.03 -10.54 17.11
C LEU A 396 1.90 -11.14 18.51
N ALA A 397 1.17 -10.47 19.41
CA ALA A 397 0.94 -10.89 20.79
C ALA A 397 -0.55 -10.84 21.14
N LEU A 398 -1.36 -11.64 20.43
CA LEU A 398 -2.78 -11.77 20.64
C LEU A 398 -3.08 -13.04 21.47
N ASP A 399 -4.01 -12.91 22.42
CA ASP A 399 -4.50 -14.06 23.16
C ASP A 399 -5.58 -14.79 22.35
N ASP A 400 -5.45 -16.11 22.21
CA ASP A 400 -6.49 -16.99 21.63
C ASP A 400 -6.89 -18.11 22.62
N PRO A 401 -7.59 -17.77 23.72
CA PRO A 401 -7.93 -18.73 24.76
C PRO A 401 -8.92 -19.80 24.29
N ALA A 402 -9.68 -19.51 23.23
CA ALA A 402 -10.65 -20.41 22.63
C ALA A 402 -10.04 -21.27 21.51
N GLU A 403 -8.76 -21.08 21.18
CA GLU A 403 -8.04 -21.79 20.12
C GLU A 403 -8.77 -21.69 18.76
N ILE A 404 -9.35 -20.51 18.48
CA ILE A 404 -10.05 -20.16 17.25
C ILE A 404 -9.14 -20.35 16.03
N SER A 405 -7.86 -19.98 16.16
CA SER A 405 -6.90 -20.08 15.07
C SER A 405 -6.47 -21.52 14.75
N GLY A 406 -6.81 -22.49 15.62
CA GLY A 406 -6.34 -23.88 15.53
C GLY A 406 -7.35 -24.87 14.93
N PRO A 407 -6.88 -26.05 14.46
CA PRO A 407 -5.48 -26.40 14.25
C PRO A 407 -4.94 -25.74 12.96
N GLY A 408 -3.71 -25.21 13.01
CA GLY A 408 -2.96 -24.85 11.79
C GLY A 408 -2.43 -26.09 11.07
N VAL A 409 -1.71 -25.91 9.97
CA VAL A 409 -0.99 -26.99 9.30
C VAL A 409 0.40 -27.21 9.93
N PRO A 410 1.00 -28.41 9.82
CA PRO A 410 2.33 -28.66 10.39
C PRO A 410 3.38 -27.68 9.89
N GLY A 411 4.02 -26.98 10.84
CA GLY A 411 5.02 -25.95 10.53
C GLY A 411 4.47 -24.54 10.41
N ASP A 412 3.16 -24.35 10.65
CA ASP A 412 2.60 -23.02 10.83
C ASP A 412 3.15 -22.33 12.08
N VAL A 413 3.30 -21.01 12.00
CA VAL A 413 3.74 -20.16 13.12
C VAL A 413 2.61 -19.24 13.59
N ALA A 414 2.73 -18.74 14.83
CA ALA A 414 1.79 -17.81 15.45
C ALA A 414 0.33 -18.27 15.44
N VAL A 415 0.10 -19.55 15.76
CA VAL A 415 -1.21 -20.19 15.90
C VAL A 415 -1.41 -20.76 17.31
N GLY A 416 -2.67 -20.89 17.74
CA GLY A 416 -3.05 -21.35 19.07
C GLY A 416 -3.00 -20.21 20.08
N ARG A 417 -2.93 -20.55 21.37
CA ARG A 417 -3.14 -19.59 22.47
C ARG A 417 -2.31 -18.32 22.43
N ALA A 418 -1.10 -18.39 21.89
CA ALA A 418 -0.27 -17.23 21.55
C ALA A 418 -0.39 -17.01 20.05
N PHE A 419 -1.44 -16.28 19.66
CA PHE A 419 -1.77 -16.00 18.28
C PHE A 419 -1.07 -14.71 17.81
N GLY A 420 -0.79 -14.63 16.52
CA GLY A 420 -0.30 -13.41 15.90
C GLY A 420 -0.50 -13.45 14.40
N MET A 421 -0.29 -12.31 13.73
CA MET A 421 -0.35 -12.15 12.28
C MET A 421 1.08 -12.03 11.72
N PRO A 422 1.75 -13.14 11.38
CA PRO A 422 3.18 -13.16 11.00
C PRO A 422 3.41 -12.79 9.53
N PHE A 423 2.51 -12.02 8.93
CA PHE A 423 2.54 -11.67 7.52
C PHE A 423 3.48 -10.50 7.26
N VAL A 424 4.14 -10.50 6.10
CA VAL A 424 4.97 -9.36 5.70
C VAL A 424 4.12 -8.10 5.51
N THR A 425 2.93 -8.26 4.96
CA THR A 425 1.94 -7.22 4.70
C THR A 425 0.71 -7.47 5.56
N ILE A 426 0.27 -6.43 6.25
CA ILE A 426 -1.01 -6.40 6.97
C ILE A 426 -1.59 -5.05 6.62
N GLU A 427 -2.64 -5.02 5.81
CA GLU A 427 -2.91 -3.84 4.99
C GLU A 427 -4.29 -3.23 5.22
N SER A 428 -5.21 -3.88 5.94
CA SER A 428 -6.49 -3.20 6.24
C SER A 428 -7.01 -3.38 7.65
N LEU A 429 -7.60 -2.30 8.13
CA LEU A 429 -8.15 -2.12 9.47
C LEU A 429 -9.60 -1.67 9.37
N VAL A 430 -10.47 -2.29 10.16
CA VAL A 430 -11.89 -1.91 10.28
C VAL A 430 -12.19 -1.64 11.75
N VAL A 431 -12.95 -0.59 12.05
CA VAL A 431 -13.44 -0.31 13.41
C VAL A 431 -14.89 -0.74 13.49
N PHE A 432 -15.19 -1.75 14.30
CA PHE A 432 -16.57 -2.20 14.52
C PHE A 432 -17.24 -1.41 15.64
N ASP A 433 -16.52 -1.19 16.73
CA ASP A 433 -16.96 -0.40 17.87
C ASP A 433 -15.76 0.11 18.70
N ALA A 434 -16.01 0.71 19.86
CA ALA A 434 -14.97 1.28 20.71
C ALA A 434 -13.98 0.25 21.25
N THR A 435 -14.30 -1.04 21.25
CA THR A 435 -13.46 -2.13 21.80
C THR A 435 -13.12 -3.19 20.78
N THR A 436 -13.66 -3.12 19.56
CA THR A 436 -13.57 -4.20 18.59
C THR A 436 -13.07 -3.68 17.25
N VAL A 437 -11.98 -4.27 16.76
CA VAL A 437 -11.38 -3.95 15.46
C VAL A 437 -11.22 -5.20 14.61
N GLY A 438 -11.28 -5.05 13.30
CA GLY A 438 -11.01 -6.08 12.31
C GLY A 438 -9.68 -5.81 11.60
N VAL A 439 -8.92 -6.86 11.30
CA VAL A 439 -7.65 -6.74 10.57
C VAL A 439 -7.56 -7.86 9.53
N ILE A 440 -7.17 -7.53 8.31
CA ILE A 440 -6.87 -8.50 7.25
C ILE A 440 -5.45 -8.30 6.75
N ASN A 441 -4.79 -9.38 6.37
CA ASN A 441 -3.54 -9.27 5.62
C ASN A 441 -3.80 -9.09 4.13
N ASP A 442 -2.88 -8.43 3.48
CA ASP A 442 -2.58 -8.75 2.09
C ASP A 442 -1.69 -10.01 2.11
N ASN A 443 -1.96 -10.95 1.21
CA ASN A 443 -1.19 -12.19 1.14
C ASN A 443 -0.17 -12.19 -0.02
N ASN A 444 -0.09 -11.10 -0.79
CA ASN A 444 0.75 -10.95 -1.99
C ASN A 444 0.81 -12.22 -2.83
N TYR A 445 -0.33 -12.84 -3.13
CA TYR A 445 -0.35 -14.14 -3.77
C TYR A 445 0.40 -14.12 -5.12
N PRO A 446 1.31 -15.07 -5.40
CA PRO A 446 1.60 -16.29 -4.62
C PRO A 446 2.86 -16.21 -3.73
N PHE A 447 3.40 -15.04 -3.42
CA PHE A 447 4.76 -14.86 -2.91
C PHE A 447 4.91 -15.02 -1.39
N SER A 448 3.92 -14.61 -0.59
CA SER A 448 4.08 -14.61 0.87
C SER A 448 3.80 -15.97 1.50
N VAL A 449 4.60 -16.36 2.50
CA VAL A 449 4.54 -17.67 3.20
C VAL A 449 4.66 -17.53 4.73
N GLY A 450 4.20 -16.40 5.29
CA GLY A 450 4.44 -15.99 6.66
C GLY A 450 3.76 -16.85 7.71
N ARG A 451 2.53 -17.30 7.47
CA ARG A 451 1.92 -18.31 8.36
C ARG A 451 2.48 -19.69 8.07
N HIS A 452 2.63 -20.01 6.80
CA HIS A 452 2.94 -21.34 6.28
C HIS A 452 4.44 -21.63 6.10
N VAL A 453 5.29 -21.14 7.02
CA VAL A 453 6.76 -21.23 6.91
C VAL A 453 7.24 -22.66 6.70
N GLY A 454 6.63 -23.65 7.36
CA GLY A 454 7.04 -25.05 7.25
C GLY A 454 6.63 -25.75 5.96
N SER A 455 5.45 -25.42 5.40
CA SER A 455 4.99 -26.02 4.13
C SER A 455 5.49 -25.25 2.91
N GLY A 456 5.78 -23.95 3.06
CA GLY A 456 6.12 -23.05 1.95
C GLY A 456 4.93 -22.74 1.03
N GLU A 457 3.70 -23.06 1.46
CA GLU A 457 2.50 -22.70 0.73
C GLU A 457 2.20 -21.19 0.85
N PRO A 458 1.57 -20.57 -0.16
CA PRO A 458 1.23 -19.15 -0.08
C PRO A 458 0.27 -18.86 1.06
N ASP A 459 0.41 -17.69 1.68
CA ASP A 459 -0.48 -17.21 2.73
C ASP A 459 -1.92 -17.08 2.24
N ASP A 460 -2.86 -17.50 3.06
CA ASP A 460 -4.27 -17.18 2.87
C ASP A 460 -4.54 -15.68 3.15
N ASN A 461 -5.67 -15.14 2.68
CA ASN A 461 -6.19 -13.91 3.29
C ASN A 461 -6.90 -14.30 4.59
N GLU A 462 -6.37 -13.85 5.70
CA GLU A 462 -6.82 -14.11 7.05
C GLU A 462 -7.42 -12.83 7.65
N PHE A 463 -8.74 -12.81 7.77
CA PHE A 463 -9.47 -11.73 8.42
C PHE A 463 -9.74 -12.11 9.88
N ILE A 464 -9.19 -11.35 10.81
CA ILE A 464 -9.43 -11.50 12.25
C ILE A 464 -10.28 -10.36 12.81
N VAL A 465 -10.99 -10.66 13.89
CA VAL A 465 -11.63 -9.67 14.76
C VAL A 465 -10.99 -9.77 16.14
N VAL A 466 -10.60 -8.61 16.66
CA VAL A 466 -9.81 -8.46 17.88
C VAL A 466 -10.57 -7.60 18.87
N SER A 467 -10.69 -8.10 20.11
CA SER A 467 -11.13 -7.32 21.26
C SER A 467 -9.93 -6.60 21.87
N LEU A 468 -10.04 -5.29 22.02
CA LEU A 468 -9.04 -4.43 22.64
C LEU A 468 -9.17 -4.47 24.17
N PRO A 469 -8.05 -4.33 24.91
CA PRO A 469 -8.05 -4.30 26.37
C PRO A 469 -8.64 -3.01 26.96
N GLU A 470 -8.62 -1.93 26.19
CA GLU A 470 -9.17 -0.63 26.55
C GLU A 470 -10.01 -0.07 25.39
N PRO A 471 -11.09 0.68 25.68
CA PRO A 471 -11.85 1.34 24.64
C PRO A 471 -11.04 2.45 23.95
N LEU A 472 -11.32 2.65 22.66
CA LEU A 472 -10.88 3.77 21.84
C LEU A 472 -11.53 5.09 22.30
N GLY A 473 -10.87 6.21 22.01
CA GLY A 473 -11.36 7.56 22.31
C GLY A 473 -11.12 8.01 23.76
N LYS A 474 -10.12 7.42 24.44
CA LYS A 474 -9.80 7.68 25.84
C LYS A 474 -9.07 9.01 26.07
#